data_AF-A0A1E5A4D9-F1
#
_entry.id   AF-A0A1E5A4D9-F1
#
_cell.length_a   1.000
_cell.length_b   1.000
_cell.length_c   1.000
_cell.angle_alpha   90.00
_cell.angle_beta   90.00
_cell.angle_gamma   90.00
#
_symmetry.space_group_name_H-M   'P 1'
#
loop_
_entity.id
_entity.type
_entity.pdbx_description
1 polymer ?
#
loop_
_entity_poly.entity_id
_entity_poly.type
_entity_poly.pdbx_seq_one_letter_code
_entity_poly.pdbx_strand_id
1 'polypeptide(L)' 'MKKILGILFIIMGAILSLVILADIPKTMGLIANAIQNNQIEHWGFLAGSIFMTFVFVAVAFFLFRFGIKFIKK' A
#
# COMPACT_ATOMS: atom_id res chain seq x y z
N MET A 1 -21.13 -11.67 -15.47
CA MET A 1 -20.07 -12.10 -14.52
C MET A 1 -18.78 -11.26 -14.59
N LYS A 2 -18.16 -11.04 -15.77
CA LYS A 2 -16.87 -10.31 -15.89
C LYS A 2 -16.88 -8.88 -15.33
N LYS A 3 -17.99 -8.13 -15.52
CA LYS A 3 -18.16 -6.78 -14.96
C LYS A 3 -18.20 -6.73 -13.43
N ILE A 4 -18.86 -7.71 -12.79
CA ILE A 4 -18.94 -7.83 -11.33
C ILE A 4 -17.55 -8.08 -10.74
N LEU A 5 -16.76 -8.95 -11.40
CA LEU A 5 -15.38 -9.22 -11.01
C LEU A 5 -14.50 -7.97 -11.12
N GLY A 6 -14.70 -7.15 -12.16
CA GLY A 6 -13.99 -5.87 -12.31
C GLY A 6 -14.31 -4.86 -11.20
N ILE A 7 -15.58 -4.76 -10.79
CA ILE A 7 -16.00 -3.91 -9.66
C ILE A 7 -15.36 -4.39 -8.35
N LEU A 8 -15.33 -5.71 -8.10
CA LEU A 8 -14.67 -6.30 -6.94
C LEU A 8 -13.18 -5.91 -6.86
N PHE A 9 -12.44 -5.99 -7.97
CA PHE A 9 -11.03 -5.58 -8.00
C PHE A 9 -10.83 -4.10 -7.71
N ILE A 10 -11.72 -3.22 -8.20
CA ILE A 10 -11.67 -1.78 -7.91
C ILE A 10 -11.93 -1.52 -6.43
N ILE A 11 -12.92 -2.19 -5.82
CA ILE A 11 -13.23 -2.06 -4.40
C ILE A 11 -12.04 -2.54 -3.55
N MET A 12 -11.45 -3.70 -3.88
CA MET A 12 -10.26 -4.20 -3.19
C MET A 12 -9.08 -3.23 -3.32
N GLY A 13 -8.87 -2.65 -4.51
CA GLY A 13 -7.86 -1.62 -4.72
C GLY A 13 -8.10 -0.37 -3.87
N ALA A 14 -9.36 0.08 -3.77
CA ALA A 14 -9.73 1.24 -2.95
C ALA A 14 -9.53 1.01 -1.45
N ILE A 15 -9.92 -0.17 -0.95
CA ILE A 15 -9.67 -0.57 0.44
C ILE A 15 -8.16 -0.61 0.71
N LEU A 16 -7.38 -1.21 -0.18
CA LEU A 16 -5.92 -1.27 -0.05
C LEU A 16 -5.29 0.13 -0.02
N SER A 17 -5.76 1.06 -0.87
CA SER A 17 -5.31 2.45 -0.85
C SER A 17 -5.60 3.15 0.48
N LEU A 18 -6.77 2.91 1.09
CA LEU A 18 -7.11 3.47 2.41
C LEU A 18 -6.21 2.89 3.51
N VAL A 19 -5.89 1.59 3.44
CA VAL A 19 -4.96 0.94 4.36
C VAL A 19 -3.57 1.57 4.26
N ILE A 20 -3.06 1.76 3.04
CA ILE A 20 -1.76 2.44 2.81
C ILE A 20 -1.79 3.85 3.40
N LEU A 21 -2.88 4.61 3.19
CA LEU A 21 -3.01 5.97 3.72
C LEU A 21 -2.95 6.01 5.25
N ALA A 22 -3.57 5.02 5.90
CA ALA A 22 -3.56 4.89 7.36
C ALA A 22 -2.21 4.44 7.93
N ASP A 23 -1.36 3.81 7.10
CA ASP A 23 -0.05 3.32 7.51
C ASP A 23 1.03 4.41 7.45
N ILE A 24 0.91 5.38 6.53
CA ILE A 24 1.87 6.49 6.37
C ILE A 24 2.18 7.21 7.70
N PRO A 25 1.20 7.64 8.52
CA PRO A 25 1.48 8.32 9.78
C PRO A 25 2.20 7.43 10.79
N LYS A 26 1.91 6.13 10.81
CA LYS A 26 2.56 5.16 11.69
C LYS A 26 4.02 5.00 11.31
N THR A 27 4.30 4.84 10.02
CA THR A 27 5.66 4.73 9.50
C THR A 27 6.45 6.01 9.78
N MET A 28 5.86 7.19 9.59
CA MET A 28 6.50 8.47 9.94
C MET A 28 6.80 8.60 11.44
N GLY A 29 5.90 8.16 12.31
CA GLY A 29 6.12 8.13 13.76
C GLY A 29 7.28 7.20 14.17
N LEU A 30 7.39 6.04 13.54
CA LEU A 30 8.48 5.09 13.75
C LEU A 30 9.83 5.66 13.25
N ILE A 31 9.83 6.30 12.08
CA ILE A 31 11.00 7.01 11.53
C ILE A 31 11.46 8.11 12.50
N ALA A 32 10.54 8.95 12.98
CA ALA A 32 10.86 10.02 13.91
C ALA A 32 11.44 9.50 15.22
N ASN A 33 10.88 8.41 15.77
CA ASN A 33 11.37 7.79 17.00
C ASN A 33 12.76 7.14 16.83
N ALA A 34 13.00 6.50 15.68
CA ALA A 34 14.30 5.90 15.36
C ALA A 34 15.40 6.95 15.17
N ILE A 35 15.08 8.08 14.54
CA ILE A 35 16.00 9.22 14.37
C ILE A 35 16.32 9.86 15.72
N GLN A 36 15.34 10.04 16.61
CA GLN A 36 15.57 10.64 17.93
C GLN A 36 16.43 9.77 18.85
N ASN A 37 16.35 8.44 18.74
CA ASN A 37 17.03 7.52 19.67
C ASN A 37 18.32 6.88 19.14
N ASN A 38 18.84 7.29 17.97
CA ASN A 38 20.05 6.74 17.34
C ASN A 38 20.07 5.19 17.23
N GLN A 39 18.90 4.58 17.09
CA GLN A 39 18.79 3.12 17.07
C GLN A 39 19.10 2.59 15.66
N ILE A 40 20.36 2.20 15.47
CA ILE A 40 20.91 1.67 14.20
C ILE A 40 20.15 0.41 13.74
N GLU A 41 19.63 -0.39 14.67
CA GLU A 41 18.85 -1.60 14.38
C GLU A 41 17.53 -1.31 13.64
N HIS A 42 16.95 -0.12 13.78
CA HIS A 42 15.68 0.23 13.15
C HIS A 42 15.81 0.69 11.70
N TRP A 43 17.02 0.96 11.19
CA TRP A 43 17.21 1.37 9.80
C TRP A 43 16.87 0.26 8.81
N GLY A 44 17.18 -1.00 9.14
CA GLY A 44 16.77 -2.17 8.34
C GLY A 44 15.25 -2.36 8.33
N PHE A 45 14.60 -2.18 9.48
CA PHE A 45 13.15 -2.23 9.61
C PHE A 45 12.45 -1.06 8.87
N LEU A 46 13.03 0.13 8.91
CA LEU A 46 12.58 1.31 8.15
C LEU A 46 12.63 1.05 6.65
N ALA A 47 13.77 0.58 6.13
CA ALA A 47 13.93 0.29 4.71
C ALA A 47 12.93 -0.77 4.25
N GLY A 48 12.71 -1.82 5.06
CA GLY A 48 11.71 -2.85 4.82
C GLY A 48 10.28 -2.30 4.77
N SER A 49 9.89 -1.43 5.71
CA SER A 49 8.54 -0.86 5.74
C SER A 49 8.27 0.10 4.58
N ILE A 50 9.25 0.91 4.18
CA ILE A 50 9.17 1.76 2.99
C ILE A 50 9.04 0.90 1.73
N PHE A 51 9.86 -0.15 1.59
CA PHE A 51 9.78 -1.07 0.46
C PHE A 51 8.40 -1.75 0.37
N MET A 52 7.87 -2.26 1.49
CA MET A 52 6.53 -2.85 1.54
C MET A 52 5.43 -1.85 1.15
N THR A 53 5.58 -0.58 1.52
CA THR A 53 4.66 0.49 1.08
C THR A 53 4.65 0.62 -0.44
N PHE A 54 5.81 0.64 -1.10
CA PHE A 54 5.90 0.66 -2.57
C PHE A 54 5.27 -0.58 -3.20
N VAL A 55 5.47 -1.76 -2.61
CA VAL A 55 4.83 -3.01 -3.06
C VAL A 55 3.30 -2.89 -2.98
N PHE A 56 2.75 -2.42 -1.87
CA PHE A 56 1.29 -2.25 -1.74
C PHE A 56 0.73 -1.21 -2.71
N VAL A 57 1.43 -0.11 -2.95
CA VAL A 57 1.05 0.88 -3.98
C VAL A 57 1.02 0.24 -5.38
N ALA A 58 2.04 -0.56 -5.71
CA ALA A 58 2.08 -1.27 -6.98
C ALA A 58 0.91 -2.27 -7.11
N VAL A 59 0.63 -3.05 -6.05
CA VAL A 59 -0.49 -4.00 -6.02
C VAL A 59 -1.83 -3.27 -6.18
N ALA A 60 -2.04 -2.15 -5.47
CA ALA A 60 -3.23 -1.33 -5.62
C ALA A 60 -3.39 -0.85 -7.07
N PHE A 61 -2.33 -0.33 -7.68
CA PHE A 61 -2.34 0.09 -9.09
C PHE A 61 -2.71 -1.06 -10.04
N PHE A 62 -2.16 -2.26 -9.85
CA PHE A 62 -2.52 -3.43 -10.64
C PHE A 62 -3.98 -3.82 -10.46
N LEU A 63 -4.50 -3.83 -9.22
CA LEU A 63 -5.91 -4.12 -8.95
C LEU A 63 -6.84 -3.15 -9.67
N PHE A 64 -6.56 -1.85 -9.63
CA PHE A 64 -7.32 -0.86 -10.40
C PHE A 64 -7.21 -1.09 -11.91
N ARG A 65 -5.99 -1.33 -12.42
CA ARG A 65 -5.74 -1.56 -13.85
C ARG A 65 -6.48 -2.80 -14.36
N PHE A 66 -6.44 -3.90 -13.61
CA PHE A 66 -7.18 -5.12 -13.93
C PHE A 66 -8.69 -4.90 -13.79
N GLY A 67 -9.15 -4.27 -12.71
CA GLY A 67 -10.56 -3.98 -12.48
C GLY A 67 -11.19 -3.19 -13.63
N ILE A 68 -10.55 -2.11 -14.07
CA ILE A 68 -11.02 -1.30 -15.20
C ILE A 68 -11.02 -2.12 -16.51
N LYS A 69 -9.98 -2.94 -16.74
CA LYS A 69 -9.89 -3.80 -17.93
C LYS A 69 -11.02 -4.84 -17.99
N PHE A 70 -11.46 -5.38 -16.85
CA PHE A 70 -12.56 -6.35 -16.76
C PHE A 70 -13.95 -5.71 -16.85
N ILE A 71 -14.10 -4.43 -16.54
CA ILE A 71 -15.37 -3.69 -16.73
C ILE A 71 -15.57 -3.31 -18.21
N LYS A 72 -14.48 -2.93 -18.89
CA LYS A 72 -14.49 -2.53 -20.31
C LYS A 72 -14.61 -3.71 -21.28
N LYS A 73 -14.32 -4.94 -20.84
CA LYS A 73 -14.45 -6.18 -21.62
C LYS A 73 -15.76 -6.92 -21.32
#